data_AF-A0A8T2NWE8-F1
#
_entry.id   AF-A0A8T2NWE8-F1
#
_cell.length_a   1.000
_cell.length_b   1.000
_cell.length_c   1.000
_cell.angle_alpha   90.00
_cell.angle_beta   90.00
_cell.angle_gamma   90.00
#
_symmetry.space_group_name_H-M   'P 1'
#
loop_
_entity.id
_entity.type
_entity.pdbx_description
1 polymer ?
#
loop_
_entity_poly.entity_id
_entity_poly.type
_entity_poly.pdbx_seq_one_letter_code
_entity_poly.pdbx_strand_id
1 'polypeptide(L)'
;MRNDFVFEFPRPTMPNVVYMGGFQCKPSKPLPQHLEEFVQSSGEHGVIIMSMGAFVGQLPHDVTEEIAAAFAQLPQKIIWRHTGKRPDTLGNNTLLVNWMPQNDLLGHPKTRVFVAHGGTNGVLEAVCHGVPMVGLPLMFDQPDNLSRMKIRGTAKIVDIGNLDRGIFLQALQEVLHEPSYRMNMQRLSRLHLDQPMKPLDRAVFWIEFVMRHKGAAHLRTESYKMPWYAYHSVDVIVVLLSIAADIWLMRNDFVFEFPRPTMPNIVYMGGFQCKPSKPLPQHLEEFVQSSGEHGALQEVLHEPSYRMNMQRLSKLHLDQPMKPLDRAVFWIEFVMRHKGAAHLRTESYKMPWYAYHSVDVVVVLLSIAADIWLMRNDFVFEFPRPTMPNVVYMGGFQCKPSKPLPQHLEEFVQSSGEHGALQEVLHEPSYRMNMQRLSKLHLDQPMKPLDRAVFWIEFVMRHKGAAHLRTESYKMPWYAYHSVDVVVVLLSIISVLQGML
;
A
#
# COMPACT_ATOMS: atom_id res chain seq x y z
N MET A 1 2.68 -10.15 11.13
CA MET A 1 2.46 -9.09 12.14
C MET A 1 1.19 -9.40 12.93
N ARG A 2 1.20 -9.22 14.25
CA ARG A 2 0.10 -9.59 15.16
C ARG A 2 -1.12 -8.66 15.11
N ASN A 3 -0.98 -7.51 14.45
CA ASN A 3 -2.02 -6.49 14.38
C ASN A 3 -2.78 -6.59 13.05
N ASP A 4 -3.73 -5.69 12.83
CA ASP A 4 -4.45 -5.49 11.58
C ASP A 4 -4.68 -3.98 11.32
N PHE A 5 -5.31 -3.64 10.20
CA PHE A 5 -5.56 -2.25 9.80
C PHE A 5 -6.74 -1.60 10.52
N VAL A 6 -7.46 -2.37 11.34
CA VAL A 6 -8.52 -1.86 12.19
C VAL A 6 -7.92 -1.34 13.50
N PHE A 7 -6.98 -2.09 14.07
CA PHE A 7 -6.23 -1.71 15.26
C PHE A 7 -5.13 -0.67 14.96
N GLU A 8 -4.33 -0.88 13.92
CA GLU A 8 -3.22 0.02 13.53
C GLU A 8 -3.70 1.19 12.68
N PHE A 9 -2.90 2.26 12.64
CA PHE A 9 -3.10 3.29 11.62
C PHE A 9 -2.68 2.75 10.24
N PRO A 10 -3.43 3.08 9.18
CA PRO A 10 -3.10 2.64 7.84
C PRO A 10 -1.77 3.28 7.40
N ARG A 11 -0.85 2.43 6.96
CA ARG A 11 0.47 2.83 6.46
C ARG A 11 0.91 1.88 5.36
N PRO A 12 1.79 2.33 4.44
CA PRO A 12 2.35 1.45 3.45
C PRO A 12 3.10 0.29 4.10
N THR A 13 2.90 -0.92 3.59
CA THR A 13 3.63 -2.11 4.06
C THR A 13 4.21 -2.89 2.90
N MET A 14 5.39 -3.47 3.14
CA MET A 14 6.07 -4.30 2.17
C MET A 14 5.30 -5.62 1.96
N PRO A 15 5.32 -6.20 0.74
CA PRO A 15 4.56 -7.41 0.43
C PRO A 15 5.02 -8.66 1.22
N ASN A 16 6.21 -8.62 1.83
CA ASN A 16 6.67 -9.67 2.76
C ASN A 16 6.13 -9.51 4.19
N VAL A 17 5.26 -8.53 4.46
CA VAL A 17 4.61 -8.33 5.76
C VAL A 17 3.15 -8.76 5.67
N VAL A 18 2.81 -9.86 6.34
CA VAL A 18 1.43 -10.37 6.40
C VAL A 18 0.81 -10.00 7.75
N TYR A 19 -0.34 -9.33 7.72
CA TYR A 19 -1.14 -9.03 8.91
C TYR A 19 -2.02 -10.22 9.30
N MET A 20 -1.96 -10.59 10.58
CA MET A 20 -2.66 -11.74 11.16
C MET A 20 -3.43 -11.34 12.43
N GLY A 21 -3.77 -10.07 12.60
CA GLY A 21 -4.58 -9.60 13.73
C GLY A 21 -5.93 -10.31 13.81
N GLY A 22 -6.38 -10.55 15.04
CA GLY A 22 -7.63 -11.25 15.32
C GLY A 22 -7.49 -12.77 15.46
N PHE A 23 -6.30 -13.36 15.37
CA PHE A 23 -6.13 -14.78 15.69
C PHE A 23 -6.47 -15.13 17.15
N GLN A 24 -6.52 -14.13 18.03
CA GLN A 24 -6.95 -14.26 19.41
C GLN A 24 -8.46 -14.18 19.58
N CYS A 25 -9.22 -13.73 18.56
CA CYS A 25 -10.67 -13.71 18.59
C CYS A 25 -11.19 -15.14 18.67
N LYS A 26 -11.55 -15.57 19.87
CA LYS A 26 -12.19 -16.86 20.09
C LYS A 26 -13.66 -16.60 20.45
N PRO A 27 -14.60 -17.37 19.86
CA PRO A 27 -15.98 -17.36 20.34
C PRO A 27 -16.00 -17.59 21.86
N SER A 28 -16.88 -16.86 22.56
CA SER A 28 -17.05 -17.07 24.00
C SER A 28 -17.61 -18.45 24.27
N LYS A 29 -17.07 -19.11 25.28
CA LYS A 29 -17.58 -20.36 25.84
C LYS A 29 -18.51 -20.07 27.03
N PRO A 30 -19.40 -21.01 27.39
CA PRO A 30 -20.20 -20.88 28.61
C PRO A 30 -19.32 -20.67 29.84
N LEU A 31 -19.72 -19.73 30.71
CA LEU A 31 -18.99 -19.46 31.95
C LEU A 31 -19.22 -20.58 32.97
N PRO A 32 -18.25 -20.82 33.87
CA PRO A 32 -18.48 -21.63 35.06
C PRO A 32 -19.67 -21.11 35.86
N GLN A 33 -20.48 -22.02 36.43
CA GLN A 33 -21.74 -21.68 37.08
C GLN A 33 -21.63 -20.53 38.10
N HIS A 34 -20.62 -20.54 38.97
CA HIS A 34 -20.43 -19.48 39.97
C HIS A 34 -20.17 -18.09 39.36
N LEU A 35 -19.48 -18.01 38.21
CA LEU A 35 -19.28 -16.73 37.50
C LEU A 35 -20.55 -16.32 36.76
N GLU A 36 -21.24 -17.27 36.15
CA GLU A 36 -22.52 -17.01 35.48
C GLU A 36 -23.54 -16.45 36.47
N GLU A 37 -23.73 -17.06 37.64
CA GLU A 37 -24.63 -16.58 38.69
C GLU A 37 -24.24 -15.17 39.16
N PHE A 38 -22.95 -14.89 39.36
CA PHE A 38 -22.46 -13.56 39.73
C PHE A 38 -22.75 -12.53 38.63
N VAL A 39 -22.48 -12.86 37.37
CA VAL A 39 -22.76 -11.98 36.22
C VAL A 39 -24.26 -11.75 36.06
N GLN A 40 -25.09 -12.77 36.23
CA GLN A 40 -26.53 -12.64 36.13
C GLN A 40 -27.12 -11.77 37.24
N SER A 41 -26.55 -11.84 38.45
CA SER A 41 -26.95 -11.00 39.60
C SER A 41 -26.78 -9.49 39.37
N SER A 42 -26.10 -9.06 38.30
CA SER A 42 -25.91 -7.65 37.96
C SER A 42 -27.16 -6.95 37.42
N GLY A 43 -28.29 -7.67 37.23
CA GLY A 43 -29.51 -7.11 36.67
C GLY A 43 -29.28 -6.45 35.30
N GLU A 44 -29.86 -5.27 35.09
CA GLU A 44 -29.75 -4.49 33.85
C GLU A 44 -28.42 -3.71 33.73
N HIS A 45 -27.78 -3.40 34.87
CA HIS A 45 -26.56 -2.60 34.93
C HIS A 45 -25.37 -3.29 34.24
N GLY A 46 -25.35 -4.61 34.25
CA GLY A 46 -24.30 -5.41 33.62
C GLY A 46 -23.00 -5.46 34.44
N VAL A 47 -21.91 -5.89 33.79
CA VAL A 47 -20.64 -6.16 34.45
C VAL A 47 -19.47 -5.38 33.87
N ILE A 48 -18.51 -5.08 34.75
CA ILE A 48 -17.20 -4.49 34.43
C ILE A 48 -16.14 -5.55 34.68
N ILE A 49 -15.26 -5.74 33.72
CA ILE A 49 -14.13 -6.66 33.84
C ILE A 49 -12.86 -5.84 34.03
N MET A 50 -12.00 -6.21 34.98
CA MET A 50 -10.71 -5.52 35.19
C MET A 50 -9.53 -6.51 35.18
N SER A 51 -8.52 -6.21 34.37
CA SER A 51 -7.29 -7.02 34.26
C SER A 51 -6.07 -6.19 33.85
N MET A 52 -5.00 -6.31 34.63
CA MET A 52 -3.70 -5.70 34.31
C MET A 52 -2.74 -6.64 33.55
N GLY A 53 -3.26 -7.76 33.03
CA GLY A 53 -2.48 -8.75 32.28
C GLY A 53 -1.60 -9.63 33.17
N ALA A 54 -1.09 -10.74 32.63
CA ALA A 54 -0.44 -11.78 33.44
C ALA A 54 0.79 -11.31 34.23
N PHE A 55 1.56 -10.35 33.69
CA PHE A 55 2.80 -9.83 34.29
C PHE A 55 2.58 -8.94 35.51
N VAL A 56 1.42 -8.26 35.61
CA VAL A 56 1.10 -7.38 36.72
C VAL A 56 -0.06 -8.00 37.50
N GLY A 57 0.28 -8.68 38.60
CA GLY A 57 -0.70 -9.34 39.47
C GLY A 57 -1.40 -8.39 40.44
N GLN A 58 -0.73 -7.30 40.82
CA GLN A 58 -1.24 -6.28 41.74
C GLN A 58 -0.71 -4.90 41.38
N LEU A 59 -1.47 -3.87 41.69
CA LEU A 59 -1.05 -2.46 41.66
C LEU A 59 -0.62 -2.03 43.09
N PRO A 60 0.04 -0.87 43.24
CA PRO A 60 0.31 -0.28 44.56
C PRO A 60 -0.95 -0.20 45.42
N HIS A 61 -0.81 -0.38 46.74
CA HIS A 61 -1.96 -0.57 47.63
C HIS A 61 -2.89 0.64 47.66
N ASP A 62 -2.32 1.84 47.74
CA ASP A 62 -3.01 3.13 47.61
C ASP A 62 -3.84 3.22 46.32
N VAL A 63 -3.26 2.86 45.18
CA VAL A 63 -3.98 2.84 43.89
C VAL A 63 -5.11 1.80 43.92
N THR A 64 -4.88 0.62 44.52
CA THR A 64 -5.94 -0.40 44.63
C THR A 64 -7.08 0.01 45.55
N GLU A 65 -6.82 0.79 46.60
CA GLU A 65 -7.87 1.36 47.46
C GLU A 65 -8.72 2.37 46.68
N GLU A 66 -8.10 3.29 45.95
CA GLU A 66 -8.84 4.28 45.16
C GLU A 66 -9.72 3.62 44.08
N ILE A 67 -9.20 2.58 43.41
CA ILE A 67 -9.97 1.79 42.43
C ILE A 67 -11.12 1.03 43.10
N ALA A 68 -10.88 0.37 44.23
CA ALA A 68 -11.90 -0.37 44.96
C ALA A 68 -13.01 0.54 45.48
N ALA A 69 -12.65 1.70 46.02
CA ALA A 69 -13.58 2.71 46.52
C ALA A 69 -14.43 3.35 45.40
N ALA A 70 -13.88 3.49 44.19
CA ALA A 70 -14.64 3.91 43.01
C ALA A 70 -15.62 2.82 42.56
N PHE A 71 -15.17 1.56 42.46
CA PHE A 71 -16.03 0.44 42.10
C PHE A 71 -17.19 0.25 43.07
N ALA A 72 -16.98 0.43 44.38
CA ALA A 72 -18.02 0.30 45.40
C ALA A 72 -19.22 1.26 45.20
N GLN A 73 -19.04 2.36 44.48
CA GLN A 73 -20.10 3.34 44.20
C GLN A 73 -20.93 3.00 42.96
N LEU A 74 -20.52 2.01 42.17
CA LEU A 74 -21.18 1.64 40.93
C LEU A 74 -22.24 0.55 41.14
N PRO A 75 -23.38 0.62 40.44
CA PRO A 75 -24.40 -0.43 40.50
C PRO A 75 -24.01 -1.71 39.72
N GLN A 76 -22.99 -1.63 38.85
CA GLN A 76 -22.47 -2.79 38.12
C GLN A 76 -21.82 -3.80 39.06
N LYS A 77 -21.82 -5.07 38.63
CA LYS A 77 -20.93 -6.08 39.24
C LYS A 77 -19.56 -6.00 38.61
N ILE A 78 -18.51 -6.17 39.41
CA ILE A 78 -17.13 -6.08 38.95
C ILE A 78 -16.45 -7.42 39.15
N ILE A 79 -15.80 -7.93 38.10
CA ILE A 79 -14.88 -9.06 38.20
C ILE A 79 -13.48 -8.51 37.97
N TRP A 80 -12.66 -8.55 39.01
CA TRP A 80 -11.33 -7.96 39.00
C TRP A 80 -10.29 -9.02 39.28
N ARG A 81 -9.42 -9.26 38.30
CA ARG A 81 -8.23 -10.07 38.50
C ARG A 81 -7.20 -9.31 39.34
N HIS A 82 -7.00 -9.75 40.58
CA HIS A 82 -6.07 -9.16 41.54
C HIS A 82 -5.49 -10.25 42.44
N THR A 83 -4.16 -10.35 42.50
CA THR A 83 -3.45 -11.36 43.31
C THR A 83 -2.81 -10.77 44.56
N GLY A 84 -3.04 -9.47 44.83
CA GLY A 84 -2.45 -8.76 45.96
C GLY A 84 -3.29 -8.80 47.23
N LYS A 85 -2.90 -7.98 48.21
CA LYS A 85 -3.71 -7.75 49.41
C LYS A 85 -5.10 -7.25 48.99
N ARG A 86 -6.16 -7.82 49.58
CA ARG A 86 -7.53 -7.36 49.41
C ARG A 86 -7.65 -5.91 49.88
N PRO A 87 -8.20 -4.99 49.07
CA PRO A 87 -8.44 -3.61 49.50
C PRO A 87 -9.47 -3.53 50.63
N ASP A 88 -9.26 -2.63 51.57
CA ASP A 88 -10.12 -2.40 52.73
C ASP A 88 -11.42 -1.69 52.31
N THR A 89 -11.38 -0.90 51.23
CA THR A 89 -12.53 -0.20 50.63
C THR A 89 -13.35 -1.02 49.62
N LEU A 90 -13.10 -2.33 49.50
CA LEU A 90 -13.76 -3.18 48.52
C LEU A 90 -15.27 -3.34 48.78
N GLY A 91 -16.09 -2.93 47.81
CA GLY A 91 -17.54 -3.06 47.86
C GLY A 91 -18.06 -4.49 47.60
N ASN A 92 -19.28 -4.78 48.09
CA ASN A 92 -19.97 -6.08 47.92
C ASN A 92 -20.34 -6.41 46.46
N ASN A 93 -20.20 -5.46 45.55
CA ASN A 93 -20.42 -5.62 44.12
C ASN A 93 -19.17 -6.13 43.37
N THR A 94 -18.02 -6.26 44.03
CA THR A 94 -16.76 -6.63 43.41
C THR A 94 -16.30 -8.03 43.82
N LEU A 95 -16.06 -8.88 42.83
CA LEU A 95 -15.46 -10.20 42.98
C LEU A 95 -13.98 -10.15 42.59
N LEU A 96 -13.09 -10.36 43.57
CA LEU A 96 -11.66 -10.52 43.33
C LEU A 96 -11.35 -11.97 42.97
N VAL A 97 -10.56 -12.16 41.92
CA VAL A 97 -10.15 -13.47 41.43
C VAL A 97 -8.66 -13.49 41.10
N ASN A 98 -7.99 -14.63 41.31
CA ASN A 98 -6.60 -14.79 40.87
C ASN A 98 -6.49 -14.96 39.34
N TRP A 99 -7.52 -15.56 38.74
CA TRP A 99 -7.62 -15.83 37.31
C TRP A 99 -9.08 -15.84 36.87
N MET A 100 -9.33 -15.52 35.60
CA MET A 100 -10.67 -15.53 35.00
C MET A 100 -10.64 -15.91 33.52
N PRO A 101 -11.72 -16.49 32.99
CA PRO A 101 -11.89 -16.73 31.55
C PRO A 101 -12.18 -15.40 30.84
N GLN A 102 -11.15 -14.55 30.67
CA GLN A 102 -11.29 -13.17 30.19
C GLN A 102 -12.00 -13.07 28.84
N ASN A 103 -11.62 -13.88 27.85
CA ASN A 103 -12.28 -13.91 26.54
C ASN A 103 -13.79 -14.17 26.66
N ASP A 104 -14.17 -15.12 27.50
CA ASP A 104 -15.56 -15.55 27.65
C ASP A 104 -16.39 -14.50 28.40
N LEU A 105 -15.79 -13.87 29.41
CA LEU A 105 -16.37 -12.72 30.10
C LEU A 105 -16.54 -11.52 29.17
N LEU A 106 -15.54 -11.20 28.33
CA LEU A 106 -15.65 -10.11 27.36
C LEU A 106 -16.74 -10.40 26.32
N GLY A 107 -16.88 -11.66 25.89
CA GLY A 107 -17.95 -12.07 24.97
C GLY A 107 -19.32 -12.28 25.63
N HIS A 108 -19.47 -12.02 26.94
CA HIS A 108 -20.75 -12.15 27.62
C HIS A 108 -21.65 -10.93 27.36
N PRO A 109 -22.95 -11.10 27.04
CA PRO A 109 -23.85 -9.98 26.67
C PRO A 109 -24.00 -8.88 27.74
N LYS A 110 -23.83 -9.24 29.02
CA LYS A 110 -23.88 -8.28 30.14
C LYS A 110 -22.61 -7.46 30.32
N THR A 111 -21.53 -7.76 29.62
CA THR A 111 -20.29 -7.00 29.75
C THR A 111 -20.43 -5.61 29.13
N ARG A 112 -20.10 -4.59 29.92
CA ARG A 112 -20.26 -3.19 29.53
C ARG A 112 -18.92 -2.51 29.27
N VAL A 113 -17.94 -2.73 30.14
CA VAL A 113 -16.64 -2.05 30.08
C VAL A 113 -15.54 -3.03 30.46
N PHE A 114 -14.40 -2.89 29.78
CA PHE A 114 -13.15 -3.55 30.14
C PHE A 114 -12.12 -2.54 30.65
N VAL A 115 -11.76 -2.64 31.93
CA VAL A 115 -10.64 -1.90 32.51
C VAL A 115 -9.36 -2.67 32.25
N ALA A 116 -8.45 -2.09 31.48
CA ALA A 116 -7.30 -2.81 30.98
C ALA A 116 -6.03 -1.96 30.93
N HIS A 117 -4.90 -2.62 31.19
CA HIS A 117 -3.58 -2.02 31.03
C HIS A 117 -3.18 -1.67 29.58
N GLY A 118 -3.90 -2.12 28.55
CA GLY A 118 -3.57 -1.81 27.15
C GLY A 118 -2.64 -2.81 26.44
N GLY A 119 -2.38 -3.98 27.03
CA GLY A 119 -1.64 -5.04 26.33
C GLY A 119 -2.40 -5.53 25.08
N THR A 120 -1.67 -5.78 23.98
CA THR A 120 -2.25 -6.09 22.65
C THR A 120 -3.32 -7.19 22.68
N ASN A 121 -3.15 -8.23 23.50
CA ASN A 121 -4.09 -9.36 23.58
C ASN A 121 -5.43 -8.93 24.15
N GLY A 122 -5.41 -8.26 25.31
CA GLY A 122 -6.63 -7.82 25.96
C GLY A 122 -7.37 -6.78 25.12
N VAL A 123 -6.62 -5.89 24.45
CA VAL A 123 -7.22 -4.92 23.53
C VAL A 123 -7.88 -5.63 22.34
N LEU A 124 -7.19 -6.58 21.69
CA LEU A 124 -7.78 -7.32 20.59
C LEU A 124 -9.00 -8.13 21.02
N GLU A 125 -8.97 -8.83 22.16
CA GLU A 125 -10.14 -9.54 22.70
C GLU A 125 -11.33 -8.59 22.92
N ALA A 126 -11.10 -7.39 23.44
CA ALA A 126 -12.13 -6.37 23.61
C ALA A 126 -12.69 -5.86 22.27
N VAL A 127 -11.83 -5.69 21.25
CA VAL A 127 -12.25 -5.38 19.88
C VAL A 127 -13.07 -6.52 19.30
N CYS A 128 -12.64 -7.78 19.45
CA CYS A 128 -13.38 -8.95 18.94
C CYS A 128 -14.80 -8.98 19.50
N HIS A 129 -14.97 -8.72 20.81
CA HIS A 129 -16.27 -8.79 21.49
C HIS A 129 -17.04 -7.47 21.54
N GLY A 130 -16.49 -6.40 20.98
CA GLY A 130 -17.17 -5.11 20.89
C GLY A 130 -17.32 -4.38 22.24
N VAL A 131 -16.40 -4.57 23.18
CA VAL A 131 -16.47 -4.02 24.55
C VAL A 131 -15.56 -2.80 24.70
N PRO A 132 -16.11 -1.59 24.98
CA PRO A 132 -15.30 -0.38 25.18
C PRO A 132 -14.45 -0.44 26.45
N MET A 133 -13.44 0.42 26.54
CA MET A 133 -12.37 0.25 27.53
C MET A 133 -12.09 1.51 28.38
N VAL A 134 -11.71 1.29 29.63
CA VAL A 134 -10.94 2.27 30.41
C VAL A 134 -9.50 1.77 30.48
N GLY A 135 -8.59 2.56 29.92
CA GLY A 135 -7.18 2.23 29.77
C GLY A 135 -6.34 2.74 30.93
N LEU A 136 -5.53 1.86 31.52
CA LEU A 136 -4.56 2.16 32.59
C LEU A 136 -3.15 1.75 32.15
N PRO A 137 -2.51 2.48 31.22
CA PRO A 137 -1.22 2.08 30.66
C PRO A 137 -0.13 2.02 31.73
N LEU A 138 0.71 0.98 31.68
CA LEU A 138 1.82 0.82 32.63
C LEU A 138 3.19 0.90 31.95
N MET A 139 3.40 0.13 30.87
CA MET A 139 4.74 -0.05 30.27
C MET A 139 4.71 -0.55 28.82
N PHE A 140 5.86 -0.52 28.16
CA PHE A 140 6.06 -1.00 26.78
C PHE A 140 5.16 -0.28 25.75
N ASP A 141 4.47 -1.05 24.90
CA ASP A 141 3.59 -0.61 23.83
C ASP A 141 2.18 -0.24 24.32
N GLN A 142 1.88 -0.43 25.61
CA GLN A 142 0.54 -0.22 26.18
C GLN A 142 -0.01 1.21 26.01
N PRO A 143 0.77 2.30 26.28
CA PRO A 143 0.27 3.66 26.06
C PRO A 143 -0.09 3.93 24.60
N ASP A 144 0.72 3.41 23.68
CA ASP A 144 0.54 3.55 22.24
C ASP A 144 -0.69 2.77 21.75
N ASN A 145 -0.89 1.53 22.23
CA ASN A 145 -2.09 0.74 21.97
C ASN A 145 -3.36 1.48 22.42
N LEU A 146 -3.38 2.01 23.65
CA LEU A 146 -4.54 2.74 24.17
C LEU A 146 -4.76 4.08 23.47
N SER A 147 -3.70 4.78 23.05
CA SER A 147 -3.79 6.00 22.25
C SER A 147 -4.56 5.76 20.94
N ARG A 148 -4.26 4.66 20.24
CA ARG A 148 -5.01 4.24 19.04
C ARG A 148 -6.50 4.01 19.33
N MET A 149 -6.82 3.40 20.47
CA MET A 149 -8.20 3.13 20.89
C MET A 149 -8.95 4.41 21.29
N LYS A 150 -8.26 5.36 21.94
CA LYS A 150 -8.79 6.68 22.29
C LYS A 150 -9.13 7.49 21.04
N ILE A 151 -8.22 7.54 20.06
CA ILE A 151 -8.44 8.24 18.78
C ILE A 151 -9.64 7.66 18.02
N ARG A 152 -9.88 6.36 18.15
CA ARG A 152 -11.07 5.66 17.59
C ARG A 152 -12.34 5.88 18.41
N GLY A 153 -12.27 6.63 19.52
CA GLY A 153 -13.40 6.87 20.42
C GLY A 153 -13.91 5.58 21.07
N THR A 154 -13.03 4.64 21.39
CA THR A 154 -13.37 3.33 21.98
C THR A 154 -12.78 3.11 23.37
N ALA A 155 -11.90 4.02 23.80
CA ALA A 155 -11.27 3.96 25.12
C ALA A 155 -11.08 5.34 25.75
N LYS A 156 -11.26 5.40 27.07
CA LYS A 156 -10.82 6.52 27.92
C LYS A 156 -9.51 6.14 28.59
N ILE A 157 -8.47 6.98 28.52
CA ILE A 157 -7.19 6.72 29.17
C ILE A 157 -7.15 7.48 30.49
N VAL A 158 -6.80 6.78 31.57
CA VAL A 158 -6.52 7.37 32.88
C VAL A 158 -5.04 7.11 33.19
N ASP A 159 -4.35 8.17 33.57
CA ASP A 159 -2.96 8.07 34.03
C ASP A 159 -2.93 7.50 35.44
N ILE A 160 -2.22 6.38 35.60
CA ILE A 160 -2.14 5.69 36.90
C ILE A 160 -1.39 6.52 37.94
N GLY A 161 -0.44 7.36 37.52
CA GLY A 161 0.33 8.21 38.44
C GLY A 161 -0.49 9.33 39.08
N ASN A 162 -1.61 9.69 38.44
CA ASN A 162 -2.54 10.72 38.90
C ASN A 162 -3.91 10.13 39.25
N LEU A 163 -4.00 8.82 39.48
CA LEU A 163 -5.26 8.14 39.72
C LEU A 163 -5.74 8.41 41.14
N ASP A 164 -6.95 8.97 41.24
CA ASP A 164 -7.77 8.93 42.44
C ASP A 164 -9.14 8.32 42.11
N ARG A 165 -9.93 8.03 43.15
CA ARG A 165 -11.29 7.49 43.05
C ARG A 165 -12.21 8.36 42.19
N GLY A 166 -12.11 9.68 42.27
CA GLY A 166 -12.97 10.61 41.55
C GLY A 166 -12.71 10.55 40.04
N ILE A 167 -11.44 10.65 39.65
CA ILE A 167 -10.98 10.57 38.25
C ILE A 167 -11.34 9.21 37.65
N PHE A 168 -11.09 8.12 38.39
CA PHE A 168 -11.37 6.77 37.89
C PHE A 168 -12.89 6.51 37.77
N LEU A 169 -13.69 6.94 38.76
CA LEU A 169 -15.14 6.85 38.71
C LEU A 169 -15.72 7.65 37.54
N GLN A 170 -15.23 8.89 37.32
CA GLN A 170 -15.66 9.72 36.20
C GLN A 170 -15.36 9.05 34.85
N ALA A 171 -14.16 8.48 34.69
CA ALA A 171 -13.80 7.76 33.46
C ALA A 171 -14.70 6.55 33.21
N LEU A 172 -15.05 5.79 34.25
CA LEU A 172 -15.98 4.66 34.14
C LEU A 172 -17.38 5.13 33.76
N GLN A 173 -17.90 6.17 34.44
CA GLN A 173 -19.22 6.74 34.13
C GLN A 173 -19.29 7.26 32.69
N GLU A 174 -18.24 7.94 32.22
CA GLU A 174 -18.15 8.40 30.84
C GLU A 174 -18.28 7.21 29.87
N VAL A 175 -17.44 6.18 30.00
CA VAL A 175 -17.46 5.03 29.08
C VAL A 175 -18.75 4.20 29.20
N LEU A 176 -19.37 4.13 30.38
CA LEU A 176 -20.62 3.41 30.61
C LEU A 176 -21.84 4.11 29.99
N HIS A 177 -21.90 5.45 30.06
CA HIS A 177 -23.11 6.21 29.73
C HIS A 177 -23.04 6.94 28.40
N GLU A 178 -21.85 7.27 27.90
CA GLU A 178 -21.68 7.91 26.60
C GLU A 178 -21.77 6.86 25.47
N PRO A 179 -22.87 6.85 24.68
CA PRO A 179 -23.16 5.75 23.75
C PRO A 179 -22.13 5.65 22.62
N SER A 180 -21.43 6.74 22.29
CA SER A 180 -20.43 6.76 21.23
C SER A 180 -19.31 5.72 21.45
N TYR A 181 -18.87 5.48 22.69
CA TYR A 181 -17.86 4.45 23.00
C TYR A 181 -18.29 3.06 22.56
N ARG A 182 -19.52 2.65 22.92
CA ARG A 182 -20.06 1.34 22.58
C ARG A 182 -20.34 1.22 21.08
N MET A 183 -20.92 2.26 20.47
CA MET A 183 -21.20 2.26 19.03
C MET A 183 -19.92 2.19 18.19
N ASN A 184 -18.88 2.95 18.57
CA ASN A 184 -17.58 2.93 17.91
C ASN A 184 -16.91 1.58 18.07
N MET A 185 -16.96 0.98 19.26
CA MET A 185 -16.35 -0.34 19.48
C MET A 185 -17.09 -1.44 18.72
N GLN A 186 -18.42 -1.41 18.64
CA GLN A 186 -19.20 -2.34 17.81
C GLN A 186 -18.93 -2.18 16.32
N ARG A 187 -18.75 -0.94 15.84
CA ARG A 187 -18.29 -0.68 14.47
C ARG A 187 -16.90 -1.27 14.24
N LEU A 188 -15.98 -1.04 15.18
CA LEU A 188 -14.60 -1.53 15.11
C LEU A 188 -14.56 -3.06 15.09
N SER A 189 -15.33 -3.71 15.96
CA SER A 189 -15.50 -5.17 16.01
C SER A 189 -15.97 -5.74 14.67
N ARG A 190 -17.03 -5.15 14.07
CA ARG A 190 -17.53 -5.59 12.76
C ARG A 190 -16.48 -5.48 11.65
N LEU A 191 -15.70 -4.41 11.64
CA LEU A 191 -14.60 -4.24 10.68
C LEU A 191 -13.48 -5.28 10.92
N HIS A 192 -13.14 -5.53 12.19
CA HIS A 192 -12.08 -6.45 12.58
C HIS A 192 -12.39 -7.90 12.20
N LEU A 193 -13.65 -8.31 12.37
CA LEU A 193 -14.12 -9.67 12.11
C LEU A 193 -14.41 -9.93 10.63
N ASP A 194 -14.75 -8.89 9.85
CA ASP A 194 -15.08 -9.00 8.43
C ASP A 194 -13.82 -9.07 7.56
N GLN A 195 -13.17 -10.24 7.59
CA GLN A 195 -11.97 -10.53 6.82
C GLN A 195 -12.22 -11.59 5.75
N PRO A 196 -11.54 -11.51 4.59
CA PRO A 196 -11.72 -12.46 3.49
C PRO A 196 -11.26 -13.89 3.82
N MET A 197 -10.37 -14.01 4.80
CA MET A 197 -9.80 -15.27 5.25
C MET A 197 -9.47 -15.16 6.73
N LYS A 198 -9.72 -16.24 7.49
CA LYS A 198 -9.38 -16.29 8.91
C LYS A 198 -7.88 -16.03 9.11
N PRO A 199 -7.48 -15.30 10.16
CA PRO A 199 -6.08 -14.95 10.37
C PRO A 199 -5.12 -16.13 10.44
N LEU A 200 -5.53 -17.26 11.04
CA LEU A 200 -4.71 -18.47 11.12
C LEU A 200 -4.58 -19.18 9.78
N ASP A 201 -5.67 -19.30 9.01
CA ASP A 201 -5.61 -19.92 7.67
C ASP A 201 -4.69 -19.11 6.75
N ARG A 202 -4.72 -17.78 6.88
CA ARG A 202 -3.78 -16.88 6.19
C ARG A 202 -2.34 -17.13 6.60
N ALA A 203 -2.08 -17.32 7.89
CA ALA A 203 -0.76 -17.63 8.41
C ALA A 203 -0.22 -18.93 7.81
N VAL A 204 -1.03 -19.99 7.88
CA VAL A 204 -0.71 -21.32 7.36
C VAL A 204 -0.40 -21.24 5.87
N PHE A 205 -1.26 -20.56 5.09
CA PHE A 205 -1.04 -20.38 3.66
C PHE A 205 0.34 -19.79 3.36
N TRP A 206 0.72 -18.69 4.01
CA TRP A 206 1.99 -18.01 3.72
C TRP A 206 3.22 -18.79 4.22
N ILE A 207 3.09 -19.51 5.33
CA ILE A 207 4.14 -20.43 5.80
C ILE A 207 4.37 -21.52 4.76
N GLU A 208 3.30 -22.18 4.33
CA GLU A 208 3.37 -23.23 3.31
C GLU A 208 3.86 -22.68 1.97
N PHE A 209 3.44 -21.49 1.56
CA PHE A 209 3.92 -20.82 0.36
C PHE A 209 5.44 -20.70 0.37
N VAL A 210 6.01 -20.18 1.47
CA VAL A 210 7.47 -20.06 1.62
C VAL A 210 8.16 -21.42 1.55
N MET A 211 7.56 -22.47 2.13
CA MET A 211 8.08 -23.84 2.05
C MET A 211 8.02 -24.39 0.61
N ARG A 212 6.87 -24.25 -0.08
CA ARG A 212 6.63 -24.72 -1.46
C ARG A 212 7.58 -24.10 -2.47
N HIS A 213 7.96 -22.83 -2.25
CA HIS A 213 8.79 -22.05 -3.18
C HIS A 213 10.25 -21.91 -2.75
N LYS A 214 10.67 -22.61 -1.68
CA LYS A 214 12.04 -22.57 -1.12
C LYS A 214 12.49 -21.15 -0.77
N GLY A 215 11.59 -20.36 -0.17
CA GLY A 215 11.78 -18.95 0.13
C GLY A 215 10.87 -18.03 -0.68
N ALA A 216 10.95 -16.73 -0.36
CA ALA A 216 10.19 -15.67 -1.03
C ALA A 216 11.08 -14.45 -1.30
N ALA A 217 12.23 -14.67 -1.95
CA ALA A 217 13.21 -13.61 -2.22
C ALA A 217 12.64 -12.45 -3.05
N HIS A 218 11.73 -12.75 -3.98
CA HIS A 218 11.03 -11.76 -4.82
C HIS A 218 10.12 -10.80 -4.02
N LEU A 219 9.75 -11.13 -2.78
CA LEU A 219 8.99 -10.23 -1.90
C LEU A 219 9.89 -9.34 -1.05
N ARG A 220 11.22 -9.54 -1.08
CA ARG A 220 12.19 -8.73 -0.33
C ARG A 220 12.69 -7.60 -1.22
N THR A 221 12.66 -6.38 -0.69
CA THR A 221 13.23 -5.22 -1.37
C THR A 221 14.74 -5.36 -1.59
N GLU A 222 15.21 -4.91 -2.75
CA GLU A 222 16.63 -4.82 -3.07
C GLU A 222 17.36 -3.78 -2.19
N SER A 223 16.63 -2.89 -1.50
CA SER A 223 17.21 -1.94 -0.56
C SER A 223 18.01 -2.60 0.56
N TYR A 224 17.74 -3.87 0.92
CA TYR A 224 18.54 -4.62 1.88
C TYR A 224 19.97 -4.91 1.41
N LYS A 225 20.23 -4.87 0.10
CA LYS A 225 21.55 -5.09 -0.49
C LYS A 225 22.27 -3.77 -0.78
N MET A 226 21.59 -2.64 -0.61
CA MET A 226 22.19 -1.33 -0.88
C MET A 226 23.11 -0.91 0.27
N PRO A 227 24.27 -0.33 -0.04
CA PRO A 227 25.07 0.36 0.96
C PRO A 227 24.28 1.50 1.61
N TRP A 228 24.54 1.78 2.89
CA TRP A 228 23.79 2.80 3.66
C TRP A 228 23.77 4.18 2.97
N TYR A 229 24.86 4.56 2.31
CA TYR A 229 24.96 5.87 1.64
C TYR A 229 24.08 5.97 0.40
N ALA A 230 23.90 4.88 -0.34
CA ALA A 230 22.97 4.83 -1.47
C ALA A 230 21.52 4.77 -0.99
N TYR A 231 21.26 4.02 0.09
CA TYR A 231 19.94 3.95 0.71
C TYR A 231 19.44 5.31 1.23
N HIS A 232 20.35 6.11 1.81
CA HIS A 232 20.04 7.46 2.31
C HIS A 232 20.27 8.57 1.30
N SER A 233 20.55 8.24 0.02
CA SER A 233 20.83 9.19 -1.06
C SER A 233 21.83 10.29 -0.66
N VAL A 234 22.91 9.88 0.02
CA VAL A 234 23.93 10.81 0.55
C VAL A 234 24.56 11.61 -0.58
N ASP A 235 24.72 11.02 -1.76
CA ASP A 235 25.16 11.68 -2.98
C ASP A 235 24.23 12.85 -3.38
N VAL A 236 22.91 12.64 -3.36
CA VAL A 236 21.92 13.68 -3.64
C VAL A 236 21.98 14.77 -2.56
N ILE A 237 22.05 14.40 -1.28
CA ILE A 237 22.19 15.35 -0.17
C ILE A 237 23.46 16.18 -0.35
N VAL A 238 24.60 15.55 -0.65
CA VAL A 238 25.87 16.24 -0.89
C VAL A 238 25.76 17.17 -2.10
N VAL A 239 25.14 16.77 -3.21
CA VAL A 239 24.93 17.66 -4.37
C VAL A 239 24.05 18.85 -4.00
N LEU A 240 22.94 18.62 -3.29
CA LEU A 240 22.05 19.70 -2.84
C LEU A 240 22.75 20.66 -1.87
N LEU A 241 23.49 20.13 -0.89
CA LEU A 241 24.31 20.93 0.03
C LEU A 241 25.42 21.68 -0.70
N SER A 242 26.05 21.05 -1.70
CA SER A 242 27.07 21.68 -2.53
C SER A 242 26.52 22.84 -3.37
N ILE A 243 25.31 22.70 -3.92
CA ILE A 243 24.62 23.78 -4.65
C ILE A 243 24.24 24.91 -3.70
N ALA A 244 23.86 24.59 -2.46
CA ALA A 244 23.50 25.54 -1.42
C ALA A 244 24.69 26.13 -0.65
N ALA A 245 25.92 25.70 -0.92
CA ALA A 245 27.11 26.14 -0.20
C ALA A 245 27.56 27.55 -0.66
N ASP A 246 27.73 28.46 0.30
CA ASP A 246 28.11 29.86 0.03
C ASP A 246 29.54 30.01 -0.52
N ILE A 247 30.43 29.05 -0.26
CA ILE A 247 31.83 29.05 -0.73
C ILE A 247 32.24 27.64 -1.15
N TRP A 248 32.65 27.49 -2.41
CA TRP A 248 33.37 26.31 -2.90
C TRP A 248 34.88 26.55 -2.82
N LEU A 249 35.55 25.96 -1.82
CA LEU A 249 37.02 25.90 -1.81
C LEU A 249 37.49 24.74 -2.69
N MET A 250 37.53 24.98 -4.01
CA MET A 250 38.19 24.07 -4.94
C MET A 250 39.70 24.30 -4.90
N ARG A 251 40.49 23.28 -4.55
CA ARG A 251 41.92 23.30 -4.81
C ARG A 251 42.15 22.91 -6.27
N ASN A 252 41.86 23.83 -7.18
CA ASN A 252 42.38 23.79 -8.55
C ASN A 252 43.31 24.98 -8.74
N ASP A 253 44.54 24.66 -9.12
CA ASP A 253 45.55 25.64 -9.50
C ASP A 253 45.11 26.28 -10.81
N PHE A 254 44.96 27.60 -10.83
CA PHE A 254 44.49 28.39 -11.99
C PHE A 254 45.44 28.30 -13.21
N VAL A 255 46.56 27.59 -13.07
CA VAL A 255 47.59 27.39 -14.09
C VAL A 255 47.24 26.27 -15.11
N PHE A 256 46.18 25.47 -14.89
CA PHE A 256 45.83 24.35 -15.80
C PHE A 256 44.43 24.39 -16.45
N GLU A 257 43.65 25.47 -16.32
CA GLU A 257 42.39 25.63 -17.07
C GLU A 257 42.41 26.88 -17.97
N PHE A 258 42.48 26.66 -19.29
CA PHE A 258 42.33 27.67 -20.34
C PHE A 258 40.86 28.19 -20.40
N PRO A 259 40.63 29.44 -20.84
CA PRO A 259 39.34 30.10 -20.72
C PRO A 259 38.34 29.58 -21.75
N ARG A 260 37.06 29.51 -21.37
CA ARG A 260 35.98 29.65 -22.36
C ARG A 260 34.93 30.65 -21.90
N PRO A 261 34.84 31.76 -22.63
CA PRO A 261 33.59 32.26 -23.15
C PRO A 261 33.58 32.12 -24.67
N THR A 262 32.47 31.65 -25.23
CA THR A 262 32.14 31.97 -26.63
C THR A 262 30.68 32.39 -26.76
N MET A 263 30.53 33.51 -27.47
CA MET A 263 29.40 34.40 -27.67
C MET A 263 28.57 34.02 -28.95
N PRO A 264 27.52 34.80 -29.34
CA PRO A 264 26.42 34.43 -30.28
C PRO A 264 26.74 34.13 -31.76
N ASN A 265 27.97 33.81 -32.12
CA ASN A 265 28.44 33.63 -33.51
C ASN A 265 29.17 32.29 -33.73
N ILE A 266 28.76 31.24 -33.01
CA ILE A 266 29.24 29.87 -33.24
C ILE A 266 28.17 29.01 -33.90
N VAL A 267 28.54 28.45 -35.06
CA VAL A 267 27.78 27.48 -35.85
C VAL A 267 28.29 26.07 -35.53
N TYR A 268 27.39 25.17 -35.16
CA TYR A 268 27.70 23.74 -35.04
C TYR A 268 27.71 23.09 -36.43
N MET A 269 28.87 22.61 -36.87
CA MET A 269 28.99 21.74 -38.03
C MET A 269 29.06 20.28 -37.57
N GLY A 270 28.02 19.51 -37.88
CA GLY A 270 27.97 18.05 -37.70
C GLY A 270 27.77 17.35 -39.05
N GLY A 271 28.36 16.17 -39.23
CA GLY A 271 28.25 15.36 -40.46
C GLY A 271 29.55 14.98 -41.15
N PHE A 272 30.72 15.30 -40.59
CA PHE A 272 32.02 15.00 -41.21
C PHE A 272 32.40 13.49 -41.27
N GLN A 273 31.50 12.58 -40.90
CA GLN A 273 31.71 11.13 -40.97
C GLN A 273 30.55 10.33 -41.61
N CYS A 274 29.64 10.96 -42.35
CA CYS A 274 28.69 10.22 -43.19
C CYS A 274 29.28 9.98 -44.59
N LYS A 275 29.68 8.73 -44.88
CA LYS A 275 30.00 8.29 -46.26
C LYS A 275 28.73 7.75 -46.94
N PRO A 276 28.57 7.93 -48.26
CA PRO A 276 27.46 7.31 -49.00
C PRO A 276 27.53 5.78 -48.91
N SER A 277 26.37 5.13 -48.93
CA SER A 277 26.25 3.67 -48.92
C SER A 277 27.05 3.07 -50.07
N LYS A 278 27.91 2.10 -49.77
CA LYS A 278 28.52 1.26 -50.80
C LYS A 278 27.48 0.24 -51.29
N PRO A 279 27.45 -0.10 -52.58
CA PRO A 279 26.70 -1.25 -53.05
C PRO A 279 27.17 -2.52 -52.32
N LEU A 280 26.27 -3.49 -52.15
CA LEU A 280 26.59 -4.77 -51.55
C LEU A 280 27.76 -5.41 -52.35
N PRO A 281 28.74 -6.03 -51.69
CA PRO A 281 29.71 -6.86 -52.38
C PRO A 281 28.99 -7.90 -53.25
N GLN A 282 29.51 -8.18 -54.44
CA GLN A 282 28.86 -9.02 -55.43
C GLN A 282 28.42 -10.39 -54.86
N HIS A 283 29.17 -10.97 -53.92
CA HIS A 283 28.80 -12.23 -53.23
C HIS A 283 27.56 -12.11 -52.31
N LEU A 284 27.30 -10.92 -51.75
CA LEU A 284 26.14 -10.62 -50.92
C LEU A 284 24.93 -10.26 -51.80
N GLU A 285 25.17 -9.60 -52.93
CA GLU A 285 24.15 -9.33 -53.94
C GLU A 285 23.72 -10.63 -54.65
N GLU A 286 24.67 -11.53 -54.91
CA GLU A 286 24.44 -12.92 -55.32
C GLU A 286 23.79 -13.74 -54.21
N PHE A 287 24.11 -13.57 -52.91
CA PHE A 287 23.39 -14.24 -51.83
C PHE A 287 21.90 -13.84 -51.80
N VAL A 288 21.63 -12.54 -51.94
CA VAL A 288 20.26 -11.99 -52.00
C VAL A 288 19.53 -12.40 -53.28
N GLN A 289 20.22 -12.52 -54.42
CA GLN A 289 19.65 -12.98 -55.70
C GLN A 289 19.63 -14.51 -55.88
N SER A 290 20.45 -15.26 -55.15
CA SER A 290 20.53 -16.73 -55.12
C SER A 290 19.45 -17.36 -54.25
N SER A 291 18.77 -16.54 -53.45
CA SER A 291 17.43 -16.84 -52.96
C SER A 291 16.50 -16.83 -54.17
N GLY A 292 16.52 -17.91 -54.96
CA GLY A 292 15.64 -18.13 -56.09
C GLY A 292 14.16 -18.02 -55.69
N GLU A 293 13.26 -18.20 -56.66
CA GLU A 293 11.81 -17.94 -56.61
C GLU A 293 10.99 -18.61 -55.48
N HIS A 294 11.62 -19.17 -54.44
CA HIS A 294 11.01 -19.81 -53.28
C HIS A 294 11.48 -19.26 -51.92
N GLY A 295 11.93 -18.00 -51.87
CA GLY A 295 12.20 -17.30 -50.60
C GLY A 295 10.91 -16.85 -49.90
N ALA A 296 10.73 -17.20 -48.62
CA ALA A 296 9.55 -16.91 -47.79
C ALA A 296 9.14 -15.42 -47.68
N LEU A 297 10.00 -14.50 -48.10
CA LEU A 297 9.70 -13.05 -48.19
C LEU A 297 8.92 -12.67 -49.45
N GLN A 298 8.90 -13.51 -50.48
CA GLN A 298 8.28 -13.18 -51.77
C GLN A 298 6.80 -13.57 -51.85
N GLU A 299 6.34 -14.55 -51.04
CA GLU A 299 4.92 -14.92 -50.92
C GLU A 299 4.09 -13.83 -50.21
N VAL A 300 4.64 -13.16 -49.19
CA VAL A 300 4.01 -11.99 -48.56
C VAL A 300 3.88 -10.81 -49.54
N LEU A 301 4.80 -10.70 -50.51
CA LEU A 301 4.79 -9.65 -51.52
C LEU A 301 3.90 -9.96 -52.74
N HIS A 302 3.52 -11.22 -52.95
CA HIS A 302 2.73 -11.68 -54.10
C HIS A 302 1.25 -11.94 -53.77
N GLU A 303 0.82 -11.80 -52.51
CA GLU A 303 -0.60 -11.88 -52.16
C GLU A 303 -1.39 -10.72 -52.84
N PRO A 304 -2.29 -11.01 -53.80
CA PRO A 304 -2.90 -9.97 -54.63
C PRO A 304 -3.73 -8.99 -53.81
N SER A 305 -4.32 -9.44 -52.69
CA SER A 305 -5.08 -8.61 -51.74
C SER A 305 -4.18 -7.60 -51.03
N TYR A 306 -2.97 -7.99 -50.61
CA TYR A 306 -2.03 -7.12 -49.91
C TYR A 306 -1.42 -6.07 -50.85
N ARG A 307 -0.94 -6.50 -52.03
CA ARG A 307 -0.41 -5.59 -53.05
C ARG A 307 -1.47 -4.62 -53.57
N MET A 308 -2.70 -5.09 -53.80
CA MET A 308 -3.80 -4.25 -54.29
C MET A 308 -4.33 -3.30 -53.21
N ASN A 309 -4.36 -3.70 -51.93
CA ASN A 309 -4.70 -2.80 -50.81
C ASN A 309 -3.60 -1.75 -50.56
N MET A 310 -2.33 -2.13 -50.63
CA MET A 310 -1.20 -1.19 -50.54
C MET A 310 -1.13 -0.24 -51.74
N GLN A 311 -1.43 -0.73 -52.95
CA GLN A 311 -1.57 0.11 -54.14
C GLN A 311 -2.78 1.05 -54.06
N ARG A 312 -3.90 0.61 -53.47
CA ARG A 312 -5.10 1.45 -53.25
C ARG A 312 -4.86 2.54 -52.20
N LEU A 313 -4.19 2.20 -51.10
CA LEU A 313 -3.73 3.15 -50.08
C LEU A 313 -2.67 4.12 -50.63
N SER A 314 -1.74 3.62 -51.45
CA SER A 314 -0.76 4.45 -52.17
C SER A 314 -1.44 5.39 -53.16
N LYS A 315 -2.46 4.93 -53.90
CA LYS A 315 -3.25 5.77 -54.81
C LYS A 315 -4.02 6.86 -54.05
N LEU A 316 -4.66 6.55 -52.92
CA LEU A 316 -5.31 7.53 -52.03
C LEU A 316 -4.32 8.52 -51.39
N HIS A 317 -3.08 8.09 -51.12
CA HIS A 317 -2.03 8.94 -50.59
C HIS A 317 -1.40 9.84 -51.67
N LEU A 318 -1.46 9.41 -52.94
CA LEU A 318 -0.95 10.13 -54.11
C LEU A 318 -2.02 10.99 -54.82
N ASP A 319 -3.32 10.70 -54.66
CA ASP A 319 -4.49 11.49 -55.12
C ASP A 319 -4.77 12.70 -54.22
N GLN A 320 -3.72 13.33 -53.72
CA GLN A 320 -3.85 14.59 -52.99
C GLN A 320 -3.47 15.74 -53.92
N PRO A 321 -4.26 16.85 -53.94
CA PRO A 321 -4.13 17.91 -54.95
C PRO A 321 -2.77 18.63 -54.95
N MET A 322 -1.93 18.38 -53.94
CA MET A 322 -0.53 18.80 -53.88
C MET A 322 0.33 17.67 -53.36
N LYS A 323 1.48 17.44 -54.00
CA LYS A 323 2.49 16.48 -53.53
C LYS A 323 2.99 16.89 -52.12
N PRO A 324 3.42 15.95 -51.27
CA PRO A 324 3.81 16.25 -49.89
C PRO A 324 4.91 17.31 -49.75
N LEU A 325 5.87 17.29 -50.67
CA LEU A 325 6.94 18.28 -50.72
C LEU A 325 6.40 19.67 -51.11
N ASP A 326 5.55 19.76 -52.14
CA ASP A 326 4.94 21.01 -52.59
C ASP A 326 4.00 21.61 -51.52
N ARG A 327 3.33 20.77 -50.75
CA ARG A 327 2.49 21.19 -49.63
C ARG A 327 3.31 21.68 -48.45
N ALA A 328 4.43 21.02 -48.14
CA ALA A 328 5.36 21.47 -47.13
C ALA A 328 5.97 22.83 -47.53
N VAL A 329 6.38 22.98 -48.79
CA VAL A 329 6.87 24.25 -49.34
C VAL A 329 5.79 25.33 -49.27
N PHE A 330 4.55 25.04 -49.68
CA PHE A 330 3.43 25.98 -49.57
C PHE A 330 3.20 26.47 -48.14
N TRP A 331 3.20 25.56 -47.14
CA TRP A 331 2.99 25.95 -45.74
C TRP A 331 4.18 26.68 -45.12
N ILE A 332 5.40 26.33 -45.53
CA ILE A 332 6.62 27.06 -45.13
C ILE A 332 6.58 28.47 -45.72
N GLU A 333 6.24 28.61 -47.00
CA GLU A 333 6.08 29.92 -47.64
C GLU A 333 4.90 30.72 -47.07
N PHE A 334 3.78 30.08 -46.73
CA PHE A 334 2.62 30.72 -46.10
C PHE A 334 2.98 31.29 -44.72
N VAL A 335 3.66 30.50 -43.89
CA VAL A 335 4.17 30.92 -42.57
C VAL A 335 5.19 32.06 -42.72
N MET A 336 6.05 32.00 -43.73
CA MET A 336 7.02 33.07 -44.02
C MET A 336 6.36 34.36 -44.52
N ARG A 337 5.43 34.29 -45.49
CA ARG A 337 4.71 35.44 -46.06
C ARG A 337 3.85 36.17 -45.03
N HIS A 338 3.28 35.43 -44.08
CA HIS A 338 2.42 35.99 -43.03
C HIS A 338 3.11 36.20 -41.69
N LYS A 339 4.45 36.04 -41.62
CA LYS A 339 5.25 36.19 -40.39
C LYS A 339 4.73 35.34 -39.22
N GLY A 340 4.24 34.13 -39.52
CA GLY A 340 3.65 33.19 -38.56
C GLY A 340 2.19 32.82 -38.90
N ALA A 341 1.69 31.76 -38.26
CA ALA A 341 0.30 31.30 -38.39
C ALA A 341 -0.37 31.17 -37.01
N ALA A 342 -0.29 32.24 -36.20
CA ALA A 342 -0.78 32.23 -34.82
C ALA A 342 -2.28 31.95 -34.70
N HIS A 343 -3.08 32.32 -35.72
CA HIS A 343 -4.52 32.09 -35.80
C HIS A 343 -4.92 30.62 -36.01
N LEU A 344 -3.97 29.74 -36.34
CA LEU A 344 -4.17 28.29 -36.45
C LEU A 344 -3.80 27.53 -35.16
N ARG A 345 -3.26 28.23 -34.15
CA ARG A 345 -2.94 27.62 -32.85
C ARG A 345 -4.20 27.54 -32.02
N THR A 346 -4.56 26.34 -31.58
CA THR A 346 -5.64 26.14 -30.59
C THR A 346 -5.21 26.68 -29.23
N GLU A 347 -6.17 27.15 -28.42
CA GLU A 347 -5.92 27.68 -27.06
C GLU A 347 -5.13 26.70 -26.16
N SER A 348 -5.19 25.39 -26.46
CA SER A 348 -4.40 24.35 -25.81
C SER A 348 -2.89 24.55 -25.86
N TYR A 349 -2.36 25.31 -26.82
CA TYR A 349 -0.92 25.57 -26.94
C TYR A 349 -0.37 26.46 -25.81
N LYS A 350 -1.24 27.17 -25.09
CA LYS A 350 -0.86 28.00 -23.93
C LYS A 350 -0.92 27.24 -22.60
N MET A 351 -1.37 25.98 -22.61
CA MET A 351 -1.49 25.16 -21.40
C MET A 351 -0.26 24.29 -21.18
N PRO A 352 0.30 24.24 -19.96
CA PRO A 352 1.29 23.23 -19.57
C PRO A 352 0.74 21.80 -19.76
N TRP A 353 1.60 20.82 -20.06
CA TRP A 353 1.18 19.44 -20.37
C TRP A 353 0.31 18.79 -19.27
N TYR A 354 0.55 19.13 -18.01
CA TYR A 354 -0.21 18.63 -16.86
C TYR A 354 -1.60 19.29 -16.74
N ALA A 355 -1.72 20.58 -17.10
CA ALA A 355 -2.99 21.31 -17.13
C ALA A 355 -3.86 20.85 -18.32
N TYR A 356 -3.24 20.57 -19.47
CA TYR A 356 -3.90 20.03 -20.66
C TYR A 356 -4.56 18.66 -20.39
N HIS A 357 -3.93 17.83 -19.55
CA HIS A 357 -4.47 16.53 -19.16
C HIS A 357 -5.22 16.54 -17.80
N SER A 358 -5.35 17.70 -17.13
CA SER A 358 -5.95 17.83 -15.80
C SER A 358 -5.40 16.82 -14.76
N VAL A 359 -4.13 16.44 -14.88
CA VAL A 359 -3.49 15.36 -14.10
C VAL A 359 -3.24 15.78 -12.65
N ASP A 360 -2.99 17.06 -12.46
CA ASP A 360 -2.75 17.74 -11.18
C ASP A 360 -3.97 17.72 -10.25
N VAL A 361 -5.17 17.81 -10.79
CA VAL A 361 -6.40 17.90 -9.99
C VAL A 361 -7.18 16.60 -10.00
N VAL A 362 -7.40 15.95 -11.15
CA VAL A 362 -8.40 14.86 -11.23
C VAL A 362 -7.81 13.51 -10.84
N VAL A 363 -6.62 13.14 -11.34
CA VAL A 363 -6.02 11.84 -11.03
C VAL A 363 -5.58 11.80 -9.57
N VAL A 364 -4.91 12.83 -9.06
CA VAL A 364 -4.45 12.86 -7.66
C VAL A 364 -5.63 12.91 -6.69
N LEU A 365 -6.65 13.75 -6.91
CA LEU A 365 -7.83 13.79 -6.01
C LEU A 365 -8.65 12.50 -6.07
N LEU A 366 -8.91 11.94 -7.25
CA LEU A 366 -9.59 10.64 -7.37
C LEU A 366 -8.74 9.51 -6.77
N SER A 367 -7.42 9.63 -6.86
CA SER A 367 -6.50 8.61 -6.37
C SER A 367 -6.42 8.52 -4.86
N ILE A 368 -6.44 9.67 -4.19
CA ILE A 368 -6.37 9.74 -2.73
C ILE A 368 -7.79 9.57 -2.13
N ALA A 369 -8.85 9.94 -2.85
CA ALA A 369 -10.24 9.80 -2.39
C ALA A 369 -10.82 8.38 -2.48
N ALA A 370 -10.22 7.50 -3.30
CA ALA A 370 -10.70 6.13 -3.45
C ALA A 370 -10.61 5.35 -2.12
N ASP A 371 -11.74 4.77 -1.70
CA ASP A 371 -11.79 3.92 -0.52
C ASP A 371 -11.03 2.60 -0.71
N ILE A 372 -11.05 2.03 -1.92
CA ILE A 372 -10.32 0.83 -2.31
C ILE A 372 -9.81 0.97 -3.76
N TRP A 373 -8.60 0.48 -3.99
CA TRP A 373 -7.96 0.33 -5.29
C TRP A 373 -7.86 -1.13 -5.70
N LEU A 374 -8.55 -1.48 -6.78
CA LEU A 374 -8.47 -2.81 -7.37
C LEU A 374 -7.45 -2.78 -8.51
N MET A 375 -6.22 -3.23 -8.25
CA MET A 375 -5.13 -3.16 -9.22
C MET A 375 -5.00 -4.45 -10.03
N ARG A 376 -5.07 -4.33 -11.35
CA ARG A 376 -4.82 -5.43 -12.30
C ARG A 376 -3.32 -5.71 -12.45
N ASN A 377 -2.64 -5.91 -11.33
CA ASN A 377 -1.28 -6.41 -11.31
C ASN A 377 -1.13 -7.42 -10.17
N ASP A 378 0.03 -8.05 -10.07
CA ASP A 378 0.39 -8.91 -8.94
C ASP A 378 1.85 -8.70 -8.51
N PHE A 379 2.21 -9.34 -7.39
CA PHE A 379 3.55 -9.27 -6.81
C PHE A 379 4.61 -10.10 -7.55
N VAL A 380 4.22 -10.87 -8.58
CA VAL A 380 5.13 -11.72 -9.37
C VAL A 380 5.81 -10.92 -10.47
N PHE A 381 5.12 -9.94 -11.06
CA PHE A 381 5.63 -9.13 -12.17
C PHE A 381 6.10 -7.73 -11.78
N GLU A 382 5.89 -7.29 -10.53
CA GLU A 382 6.42 -6.02 -10.01
C GLU A 382 7.57 -6.22 -9.04
N PHE A 383 8.48 -5.23 -9.00
CA PHE A 383 9.42 -5.12 -7.89
C PHE A 383 8.67 -4.90 -6.57
N PRO A 384 9.11 -5.54 -5.47
CA PRO A 384 8.46 -5.41 -4.19
C PRO A 384 8.56 -3.96 -3.69
N ARG A 385 7.41 -3.34 -3.50
CA ARG A 385 7.28 -1.96 -3.04
C ARG A 385 6.22 -1.86 -1.94
N PRO A 386 6.29 -0.87 -1.04
CA PRO A 386 5.28 -0.69 -0.02
C PRO A 386 3.94 -0.35 -0.68
N THR A 387 2.86 -1.01 -0.25
CA THR A 387 1.50 -0.68 -0.70
C THR A 387 0.61 -0.31 0.46
N MET A 388 -0.33 0.60 0.19
CA MET A 388 -1.35 1.00 1.15
C MET A 388 -2.36 -0.13 1.42
N PRO A 389 -2.99 -0.17 2.61
CA PRO A 389 -3.94 -1.22 2.97
C PRO A 389 -5.19 -1.26 2.07
N ASN A 390 -5.55 -0.13 1.47
CA ASN A 390 -6.65 -0.02 0.53
C ASN A 390 -6.28 -0.45 -0.91
N VAL A 391 -5.05 -0.91 -1.17
CA VAL A 391 -4.63 -1.42 -2.49
C VAL A 391 -4.73 -2.94 -2.50
N VAL A 392 -5.57 -3.45 -3.40
CA VAL A 392 -5.86 -4.88 -3.57
C VAL A 392 -5.42 -5.32 -4.95
N TYR A 393 -4.42 -6.19 -5.01
CA TYR A 393 -3.97 -6.81 -6.26
C TYR A 393 -4.94 -7.89 -6.74
N MET A 394 -5.27 -7.85 -8.02
CA MET A 394 -6.22 -8.75 -8.71
C MET A 394 -5.66 -9.28 -10.04
N GLY A 395 -4.34 -9.34 -10.19
CA GLY A 395 -3.68 -10.00 -11.32
C GLY A 395 -4.19 -11.44 -11.48
N GLY A 396 -4.32 -11.89 -12.73
CA GLY A 396 -4.75 -13.26 -13.05
C GLY A 396 -6.26 -13.47 -13.18
N PHE A 397 -7.09 -12.43 -13.05
CA PHE A 397 -8.56 -12.59 -13.16
C PHE A 397 -9.05 -13.11 -14.52
N GLN A 398 -8.26 -12.97 -15.58
CA GLN A 398 -8.57 -13.45 -16.94
C GLN A 398 -7.91 -14.80 -17.27
N CYS A 399 -7.09 -15.34 -16.38
CA CYS A 399 -6.44 -16.63 -16.59
C CYS A 399 -7.49 -17.74 -16.55
N LYS A 400 -7.83 -18.27 -17.72
CA LYS A 400 -8.70 -19.43 -17.86
C LYS A 400 -7.85 -20.69 -17.86
N PRO A 401 -8.39 -21.83 -17.39
CA PRO A 401 -7.75 -23.12 -17.61
C PRO A 401 -7.46 -23.29 -19.10
N SER A 402 -6.25 -23.75 -19.43
CA SER A 402 -5.90 -24.06 -20.82
C SER A 402 -6.85 -25.13 -21.33
N LYS A 403 -7.50 -24.87 -22.46
CA LYS A 403 -8.15 -25.93 -23.24
C LYS A 403 -7.08 -26.69 -24.02
N PRO A 404 -7.24 -28.00 -24.26
CA PRO A 404 -6.36 -28.72 -25.18
C PRO A 404 -6.38 -28.02 -26.55
N LEU A 405 -5.23 -28.04 -27.22
CA LEU A 405 -5.11 -27.49 -28.57
C LEU A 405 -6.04 -28.29 -29.51
N PRO A 406 -6.77 -27.63 -30.42
CA PRO A 406 -7.39 -28.30 -31.55
C PRO A 406 -6.36 -29.16 -32.29
N GLN A 407 -6.75 -30.36 -32.72
CA GLN A 407 -5.85 -31.36 -33.29
C GLN A 407 -4.97 -30.80 -34.43
N HIS A 408 -5.54 -29.99 -35.33
CA HIS A 408 -4.81 -29.35 -36.43
C HIS A 408 -3.72 -28.36 -35.96
N LEU A 409 -3.92 -27.67 -34.83
CA LEU A 409 -2.90 -26.78 -34.25
C LEU A 409 -1.84 -27.58 -33.51
N GLU A 410 -2.21 -28.70 -32.91
CA GLU A 410 -1.26 -29.60 -32.27
C GLU A 410 -0.35 -30.26 -33.31
N GLU A 411 -0.91 -30.72 -34.43
CA GLU A 411 -0.17 -31.22 -35.59
C GLU A 411 0.74 -30.13 -36.21
N PHE A 412 0.29 -28.88 -36.30
CA PHE A 412 1.11 -27.74 -36.76
C PHE A 412 2.27 -27.40 -35.81
N VAL A 413 2.04 -27.44 -34.50
CA VAL A 413 3.09 -27.23 -33.50
C VAL A 413 4.11 -28.37 -33.53
N GLN A 414 3.65 -29.61 -33.77
CA GLN A 414 4.53 -30.78 -33.89
C GLN A 414 5.27 -30.85 -35.24
N SER A 415 4.72 -30.27 -36.32
CA SER A 415 5.34 -30.25 -37.66
C SER A 415 6.41 -29.16 -37.83
N SER A 416 6.41 -28.17 -36.93
CA SER A 416 7.49 -27.19 -36.79
C SER A 416 8.74 -27.91 -36.23
N GLY A 417 9.55 -28.50 -37.11
CA GLY A 417 10.81 -29.19 -36.73
C GLY A 417 11.79 -28.28 -35.98
N GLU A 418 12.88 -28.86 -35.44
CA GLU A 418 13.84 -28.30 -34.43
C GLU A 418 14.45 -26.90 -34.68
N HIS A 419 14.12 -26.19 -35.76
CA HIS A 419 14.83 -25.00 -36.24
C HIS A 419 13.98 -23.70 -36.27
N GLY A 420 12.85 -23.66 -35.56
CA GLY A 420 12.06 -22.42 -35.42
C GLY A 420 12.69 -21.43 -34.43
N ALA A 421 12.67 -20.12 -34.73
CA ALA A 421 13.14 -19.07 -33.81
C ALA A 421 12.38 -19.03 -32.46
N LEU A 422 11.13 -19.52 -32.44
CA LEU A 422 10.37 -19.75 -31.20
C LEU A 422 10.89 -20.94 -30.40
N GLN A 423 11.47 -21.93 -31.08
CA GLN A 423 11.95 -23.17 -30.48
C GLN A 423 13.27 -22.96 -29.75
N GLU A 424 14.16 -22.09 -30.22
CA GLU A 424 15.36 -21.65 -29.47
C GLU A 424 15.01 -21.05 -28.09
N VAL A 425 14.03 -20.14 -28.04
CA VAL A 425 13.55 -19.54 -26.78
C VAL A 425 12.82 -20.58 -25.90
N LEU A 426 12.13 -21.55 -26.52
CA LEU A 426 11.43 -22.63 -25.81
C LEU A 426 12.34 -23.80 -25.38
N HIS A 427 13.50 -23.97 -26.04
CA HIS A 427 14.50 -25.02 -25.78
C HIS A 427 15.61 -24.55 -24.87
N GLU A 428 15.85 -23.24 -24.73
CA GLU A 428 16.69 -22.75 -23.66
C GLU A 428 16.02 -23.14 -22.32
N PRO A 429 16.58 -24.12 -21.57
CA PRO A 429 15.86 -24.71 -20.45
C PRO A 429 15.57 -23.66 -19.37
N SER A 430 16.42 -22.63 -19.30
CA SER A 430 16.32 -21.47 -18.43
C SER A 430 14.98 -20.75 -18.59
N TYR A 431 14.58 -20.35 -19.80
CA TYR A 431 13.36 -19.56 -20.04
C TYR A 431 12.09 -20.35 -19.73
N ARG A 432 12.01 -21.59 -20.22
CA ARG A 432 10.84 -22.45 -19.96
C ARG A 432 10.68 -22.73 -18.47
N MET A 433 11.76 -23.08 -17.77
CA MET A 433 11.73 -23.30 -16.32
C MET A 433 11.37 -22.02 -15.56
N ASN A 434 11.91 -20.87 -15.97
CA ASN A 434 11.59 -19.57 -15.37
C ASN A 434 10.12 -19.21 -15.56
N MET A 435 9.56 -19.39 -16.76
CA MET A 435 8.14 -19.15 -17.03
C MET A 435 7.23 -20.11 -16.27
N GLN A 436 7.59 -21.39 -16.16
CA GLN A 436 6.86 -22.35 -15.33
C GLN A 436 6.90 -21.95 -13.85
N ARG A 437 8.05 -21.48 -13.36
CA ARG A 437 8.19 -20.96 -11.99
C ARG A 437 7.33 -19.72 -11.75
N LEU A 438 7.37 -18.75 -12.66
CA LEU A 438 6.55 -17.54 -12.59
C LEU A 438 5.05 -17.87 -12.64
N SER A 439 4.66 -18.77 -13.54
CA SER A 439 3.28 -19.27 -13.63
C SER A 439 2.82 -19.92 -12.31
N LYS A 440 3.67 -20.77 -11.71
CA LYS A 440 3.37 -21.40 -10.41
C LYS A 440 3.21 -20.37 -9.29
N LEU A 441 4.07 -19.35 -9.24
CA LEU A 441 3.97 -18.26 -8.27
C LEU A 441 2.70 -17.44 -8.47
N HIS A 442 2.38 -17.12 -9.73
CA HIS A 442 1.21 -16.33 -10.09
C HIS A 442 -0.10 -17.01 -9.70
N LEU A 443 -0.16 -18.34 -9.86
CA LEU A 443 -1.34 -19.16 -9.56
C LEU A 443 -1.47 -19.54 -8.07
N ASP A 444 -0.37 -19.59 -7.32
CA ASP A 444 -0.37 -19.93 -5.89
C ASP A 444 -0.74 -18.70 -5.03
N GLN A 445 -2.03 -18.35 -5.06
CA GLN A 445 -2.60 -17.24 -4.31
C GLN A 445 -3.56 -17.74 -3.21
N PRO A 446 -3.69 -17.01 -2.08
CA PRO A 446 -4.54 -17.42 -0.97
C PRO A 446 -6.04 -17.42 -1.31
N MET A 447 -6.43 -16.60 -2.30
CA MET A 447 -7.81 -16.45 -2.75
C MET A 447 -7.80 -16.12 -4.23
N LYS A 448 -8.77 -16.64 -4.99
CA LYS A 448 -8.90 -16.34 -6.42
C LYS A 448 -9.07 -14.83 -6.63
N PRO A 449 -8.50 -14.25 -7.70
CA PRO A 449 -8.58 -12.81 -7.94
C PRO A 449 -10.02 -12.27 -8.01
N LEU A 450 -10.95 -13.03 -8.61
CA LEU A 450 -12.35 -12.63 -8.71
C LEU A 450 -13.05 -12.63 -7.34
N ASP A 451 -12.89 -13.69 -6.55
CA ASP A 451 -13.47 -13.79 -5.21
C ASP A 451 -12.96 -12.65 -4.30
N ARG A 452 -11.68 -12.30 -4.45
CA ARG A 452 -11.06 -11.16 -3.75
C ARG A 452 -11.68 -9.83 -4.17
N ALA A 453 -11.90 -9.63 -5.47
CA ALA A 453 -12.55 -8.43 -6.01
C ALA A 453 -13.96 -8.27 -5.43
N VAL A 454 -14.75 -9.33 -5.52
CA VAL A 454 -16.14 -9.37 -5.03
C VAL A 454 -16.18 -9.07 -3.53
N PHE A 455 -15.35 -9.75 -2.74
CA PHE A 455 -15.29 -9.52 -1.30
C PHE A 455 -15.06 -8.04 -0.94
N TRP A 456 -14.08 -7.38 -1.57
CA TRP A 456 -13.74 -6.00 -1.24
C TRP A 456 -14.79 -4.99 -1.73
N ILE A 457 -15.44 -5.25 -2.87
CA ILE A 457 -16.59 -4.45 -3.33
C ILE A 457 -17.73 -4.58 -2.32
N GLU A 458 -18.08 -5.80 -1.90
CA GLU A 458 -19.12 -6.05 -0.90
C GLU A 458 -18.75 -5.47 0.47
N PHE A 459 -17.48 -5.53 0.86
CA PHE A 459 -16.98 -4.93 2.10
C PHE A 459 -17.25 -3.43 2.14
N VAL A 460 -16.92 -2.70 1.07
CA VAL A 460 -17.19 -1.25 0.96
C VAL A 460 -18.69 -0.98 1.05
N MET A 461 -19.52 -1.79 0.40
CA MET A 461 -20.97 -1.66 0.48
C MET A 461 -21.51 -1.92 1.90
N ARG A 462 -21.08 -3.01 2.55
CA ARG A 462 -21.52 -3.41 3.91
C ARG A 462 -21.16 -2.37 4.96
N HIS A 463 -19.98 -1.76 4.86
CA HIS A 463 -19.48 -0.79 5.85
C HIS A 463 -19.69 0.68 5.46
N LYS A 464 -20.37 0.94 4.34
CA LYS A 464 -20.61 2.29 3.79
C LYS A 464 -19.30 3.07 3.57
N GLY A 465 -18.32 2.40 2.99
CA GLY A 465 -16.97 2.93 2.75
C GLY A 465 -15.88 2.20 3.53
N ALA A 466 -14.62 2.53 3.21
CA ALA A 466 -13.43 1.95 3.83
C ALA A 466 -12.45 3.02 4.33
N ALA A 467 -12.97 4.13 4.88
CA ALA A 467 -12.18 5.28 5.32
C ALA A 467 -11.05 4.93 6.31
N HIS A 468 -11.22 3.88 7.13
CA HIS A 468 -10.20 3.40 8.08
C HIS A 468 -8.95 2.81 7.41
N LEU A 469 -9.01 2.49 6.11
CA LEU A 469 -7.88 2.02 5.31
C LEU A 469 -7.12 3.17 4.62
N ARG A 470 -7.66 4.40 4.67
CA ARG A 470 -7.03 5.61 4.10
C ARG A 470 -6.09 6.26 5.11
N THR A 471 -4.92 6.70 4.65
CA THR A 471 -4.01 7.51 5.47
C THR A 471 -4.64 8.84 5.85
N GLU A 472 -4.24 9.37 7.01
CA GLU A 472 -4.59 10.73 7.43
C GLU A 472 -4.06 11.80 6.46
N SER A 473 -3.09 11.46 5.61
CA SER A 473 -2.61 12.31 4.51
C SER A 473 -3.73 12.73 3.55
N TYR A 474 -4.83 11.96 3.45
CA TYR A 474 -6.02 12.37 2.67
C TYR A 474 -6.67 13.65 3.21
N LYS A 475 -6.58 13.90 4.51
CA LYS A 475 -7.14 15.10 5.15
C LYS A 475 -6.16 16.28 5.13
N MET A 476 -4.91 16.05 4.73
CA MET A 476 -3.90 17.10 4.68
C MET A 476 -4.16 18.02 3.48
N PRO A 477 -4.00 19.34 3.66
CA PRO A 477 -3.95 20.27 2.53
C PRO A 477 -2.82 19.87 1.56
N TRP A 478 -3.01 20.14 0.27
CA TRP A 478 -2.04 19.78 -0.78
C TRP A 478 -0.62 20.27 -0.49
N TYR A 479 -0.47 21.46 0.09
CA TYR A 479 0.84 22.03 0.42
C TYR A 479 1.54 21.28 1.56
N ALA A 480 0.80 20.81 2.57
CA ALA A 480 1.36 20.00 3.66
C ALA A 480 1.70 18.59 3.17
N TYR A 481 0.86 18.02 2.30
CA TYR A 481 1.12 16.73 1.65
C TYR A 481 2.42 16.74 0.84
N HIS A 482 2.68 17.82 0.11
CA HIS A 482 3.91 18.01 -0.66
C HIS A 482 5.06 18.65 0.16
N SER A 483 4.87 18.85 1.47
CA SER A 483 5.85 19.49 2.37
C SER A 483 6.36 20.84 1.85
N VAL A 484 5.49 21.60 1.16
CA VAL A 484 5.81 22.91 0.59
C VAL A 484 6.16 23.90 1.68
N ASP A 485 5.54 23.79 2.85
CA ASP A 485 5.90 24.53 4.06
C ASP A 485 7.35 24.29 4.49
N VAL A 486 7.80 23.04 4.50
CA VAL A 486 9.20 22.69 4.78
C VAL A 486 10.13 23.26 3.71
N VAL A 487 9.77 23.13 2.43
CA VAL A 487 10.56 23.69 1.33
C VAL A 487 10.65 25.22 1.44
N VAL A 488 9.55 25.90 1.74
CA VAL A 488 9.53 27.36 1.93
C VAL A 488 10.35 27.77 3.14
N VAL A 489 10.29 27.07 4.26
CA VAL A 489 11.14 27.33 5.43
C VAL A 489 12.61 27.15 5.08
N LEU A 490 12.98 26.07 4.38
CA LEU A 490 14.35 25.83 3.94
C LEU A 490 14.82 26.94 2.98
N LEU A 491 14.01 27.31 1.99
CA LEU A 491 14.31 28.41 1.07
C LEU A 491 14.41 29.76 1.80
N SER A 492 13.57 30.01 2.81
CA SER A 492 13.60 31.26 3.59
C SER A 492 14.85 31.34 4.46
N ILE A 493 15.26 30.23 5.07
CA ILE A 493 16.52 30.12 5.81
C ILE A 493 17.68 30.43 4.86
N ILE A 494 17.68 29.82 3.66
CA ILE A 494 18.69 30.10 2.62
C ILE A 494 18.69 31.59 2.25
N SER A 495 17.54 32.21 2.01
CA SER A 495 17.44 33.64 1.65
C SER A 495 17.86 34.59 2.78
N VAL A 496 17.54 34.27 4.04
CA VAL A 496 17.97 35.07 5.20
C VAL A 496 19.48 34.97 5.40
N LEU A 497 20.05 33.77 5.27
CA LEU A 497 21.50 33.58 5.29
C LEU A 497 22.18 34.35 4.15
N GLN A 498 21.57 34.38 2.97
CA GLN A 498 22.05 35.18 1.82
C GLN A 498 21.92 36.70 2.00
N GLY A 499 20.95 37.18 2.80
CA GLY A 499 20.75 38.61 3.05
C GLY A 499 21.50 39.18 4.26
N MET A 500 22.12 38.32 5.08
CA MET A 500 22.98 38.71 6.21
C MET A 500 24.47 38.77 5.85
N LEU A 501 24.83 38.36 4.62
CA LEU A 501 26.13 38.53 3.96
C LEU A 501 26.07 39.74 3.02
#